data_AF-A0A7Y2E143-F1
#
_entry.id   AF-A0A7Y2E143-F1
#
_cell.length_a   1.000
_cell.length_b   1.000
_cell.length_c   1.000
_cell.angle_alpha   90.00
_cell.angle_beta   90.00
_cell.angle_gamma   90.00
#
_symmetry.space_group_name_H-M   'P 1'
#
loop_
_entity.id
_entity.type
_entity.pdbx_description
1 polymer ?
#
loop_
_entity_poly.entity_id
_entity_poly.type
_entity_poly.pdbx_seq_one_letter_code
_entity_poly.pdbx_strand_id
1 'polypeptide(L)'
;MLTVPGANARQRAAPGAPQSMSEAPSHGFSALVFSRTTGFRHASIEAGITAVTELGAEHEFDVTATEDPSVFTPESLAAYDVVIFLNTTGDVLDAAQQEAFEAYVTGGGGYVGIHSAADTEYDWPFYGELVGAWFDSHPPGTPTADVKVVDRVHPATADLPANWTRTDEWYNYRTNPRGNVHVLATLDESTYGGGTMGADHPIAWCQPVGGGRSFYTAGGHTSEAFSEPLFREHLLGGIEWAAGAVDGDCSATLGASFERVILEDGLDNPMQVVVTPDLDVIYVQRGGEVRIVDGETGVTSTAGDLNVVTANEDGLLGIALDPDFATNGRLYLFYSPAGGQAIQRVSRFTLTGGVLDMGSEAVLLEIPVQRAQCCHSAGALAFGPGGDLYISTG
;
A
#
# COMPACT_ATOMS: atom_id res chain seq x y z
N MET A 1 9.27 -14.85 -6.42
CA MET A 1 9.80 -14.42 -5.11
C MET A 1 8.64 -13.79 -4.37
N LEU A 2 7.95 -14.60 -3.57
CA LEU A 2 6.77 -14.17 -2.82
C LEU A 2 7.21 -13.66 -1.46
N THR A 3 6.78 -12.45 -1.15
CA THR A 3 6.82 -11.86 0.18
C THR A 3 5.73 -12.52 1.01
N VAL A 4 6.13 -13.30 2.02
CA VAL A 4 5.24 -13.86 3.05
C VAL A 4 5.49 -13.07 4.33
N PRO A 5 4.46 -12.63 5.09
CA PRO A 5 4.68 -11.98 6.37
C PRO A 5 5.43 -12.93 7.32
N GLY A 6 6.52 -12.44 7.92
CA GLY A 6 7.40 -13.26 8.77
C GLY A 6 6.67 -13.80 10.00
N ALA A 7 6.49 -15.12 10.06
CA ALA A 7 6.04 -15.82 11.26
C ALA A 7 7.21 -15.95 12.24
N ASN A 8 7.30 -15.02 13.20
CA ASN A 8 8.05 -15.28 14.42
C ASN A 8 7.32 -16.37 15.22
N ALA A 9 7.99 -17.49 15.48
CA ALA A 9 7.50 -18.57 16.33
C ALA A 9 7.21 -18.05 17.76
N ARG A 10 6.00 -17.56 17.98
CA ARG A 10 5.45 -17.33 19.32
C ARG A 10 4.68 -18.60 19.72
N GLN A 11 5.10 -19.21 20.81
CA GLN A 11 4.27 -20.16 21.56
C GLN A 11 2.84 -19.61 21.63
N ARG A 12 1.87 -20.38 21.15
CA ARG A 12 0.44 -20.07 21.32
C ARG A 12 0.15 -19.95 22.81
N ALA A 13 0.09 -18.71 23.30
CA ALA A 13 -0.53 -18.42 24.57
C ALA A 13 -2.02 -18.80 24.46
N ALA A 14 -2.55 -19.46 25.50
CA ALA A 14 -3.97 -19.75 25.63
C ALA A 14 -4.80 -18.48 25.38
N PRO A 15 -6.03 -18.58 24.87
CA PRO A 15 -6.87 -17.41 24.60
C PRO A 15 -7.01 -16.62 25.91
N GLY A 16 -6.34 -15.47 25.95
CA GLY A 16 -6.48 -14.52 27.04
C GLY A 16 -7.94 -14.10 27.12
N ALA A 17 -8.44 -13.96 28.34
CA ALA A 17 -9.73 -13.33 28.59
C ALA A 17 -9.84 -12.04 27.76
N PRO A 18 -11.04 -11.69 27.26
CA PRO A 18 -11.22 -10.49 26.44
C PRO A 18 -10.55 -9.32 27.15
N GLN A 19 -9.46 -8.83 26.56
CA GLN A 19 -8.87 -7.58 27.00
C GLN A 19 -9.96 -6.55 26.81
N SER A 20 -10.28 -5.82 27.88
CA SER A 20 -11.24 -4.72 27.80
C SER A 20 -10.80 -3.84 26.64
N MET A 21 -11.66 -3.64 25.66
CA MET A 21 -11.52 -2.51 24.76
C MET A 21 -11.32 -1.31 25.67
N SER A 22 -10.12 -0.72 25.63
CA SER A 22 -9.90 0.55 26.29
C SER A 22 -10.96 1.49 25.76
N GLU A 23 -11.77 2.08 26.63
CA GLU A 23 -12.56 3.24 26.25
C GLU A 23 -11.62 4.22 25.55
N ALA A 24 -12.03 4.72 24.38
CA ALA A 24 -11.38 5.83 23.72
C ALA A 24 -11.24 6.98 24.74
N PRO A 25 -10.11 7.71 24.77
CA PRO A 25 -9.94 8.78 25.73
C PRO A 25 -11.08 9.79 25.60
N SER A 26 -11.77 10.05 26.71
CA SER A 26 -12.91 10.98 26.79
C SER A 26 -12.49 12.45 26.88
N HIS A 27 -11.40 12.83 26.23
CA HIS A 27 -10.95 14.22 26.16
C HIS A 27 -10.56 14.52 24.71
N GLY A 28 -11.22 15.53 24.13
CA GLY A 28 -10.81 16.11 22.85
C GLY A 28 -9.31 16.40 22.81
N PHE A 29 -8.70 16.20 21.65
CA PHE A 29 -7.29 16.55 21.43
C PHE A 29 -7.17 18.03 21.03
N SER A 30 -5.95 18.56 21.01
CA SER A 30 -5.67 19.95 20.61
C SER A 30 -4.82 20.00 19.33
N ALA A 31 -5.25 20.79 18.36
CA ALA A 31 -4.61 20.98 17.07
C ALA A 31 -4.09 22.41 16.88
N LEU A 32 -2.85 22.54 16.42
CA LEU A 32 -2.27 23.80 15.96
C LEU A 32 -2.27 23.83 14.43
N VAL A 33 -3.07 24.71 13.82
CA VAL A 33 -3.01 25.01 12.39
C VAL A 33 -1.98 26.10 12.15
N PHE A 34 -0.90 25.76 11.45
CA PHE A 34 0.15 26.67 11.04
C PHE A 34 0.11 26.88 9.53
N SER A 35 -0.07 28.14 9.10
CA SER A 35 -0.26 28.48 7.68
C SER A 35 0.69 29.57 7.17
N ARG A 36 1.87 29.70 7.81
CA ARG A 36 2.87 30.69 7.40
C ARG A 36 3.41 30.36 6.02
N THR A 37 3.59 31.39 5.19
CA THR A 37 4.22 31.29 3.86
C THR A 37 5.34 32.33 3.73
N THR A 38 6.51 31.91 3.27
CA THR A 38 7.58 32.80 2.78
C THR A 38 7.77 32.71 1.26
N GLY A 39 7.06 31.78 0.61
CA GLY A 39 6.92 31.68 -0.85
C GLY A 39 5.51 32.04 -1.36
N PHE A 40 4.98 31.23 -2.28
CA PHE A 40 3.64 31.44 -2.84
C PHE A 40 2.57 31.34 -1.73
N ARG A 41 1.52 32.16 -1.82
CA ARG A 41 0.42 32.15 -0.86
C ARG A 41 -0.86 31.63 -1.53
N HIS A 42 -1.31 30.48 -1.07
CA HIS A 42 -2.54 29.85 -1.56
C HIS A 42 -3.78 30.60 -1.08
N ALA A 43 -4.72 30.87 -1.99
CA ALA A 43 -5.99 31.53 -1.66
C ALA A 43 -6.88 30.67 -0.74
N SER A 44 -6.64 29.34 -0.72
CA SER A 44 -7.39 28.36 0.05
C SER A 44 -7.04 28.29 1.53
N ILE A 45 -6.00 29.00 2.01
CA ILE A 45 -5.59 28.99 3.43
C ILE A 45 -6.78 29.31 4.35
N GLU A 46 -7.53 30.38 4.07
CA GLU A 46 -8.67 30.79 4.91
C GLU A 46 -9.80 29.73 4.91
N ALA A 47 -10.05 29.11 3.75
CA ALA A 47 -11.03 28.03 3.63
C ALA A 47 -10.59 26.79 4.41
N GLY A 48 -9.31 26.46 4.40
CA GLY A 48 -8.75 25.35 5.17
C GLY A 48 -8.78 25.59 6.67
N ILE A 49 -8.44 26.79 7.14
CA ILE A 49 -8.57 27.16 8.57
C ILE A 49 -10.02 27.02 9.01
N THR A 50 -10.95 27.53 8.19
CA THR A 50 -12.40 27.44 8.46
C THR A 50 -12.83 25.98 8.56
N ALA A 51 -12.47 25.14 7.58
CA ALA A 51 -12.86 23.73 7.57
C ALA A 51 -12.31 22.94 8.76
N VAL A 52 -11.03 23.12 9.12
CA VAL A 52 -10.44 22.44 10.29
C VAL A 52 -11.09 22.92 11.58
N THR A 53 -11.39 24.21 11.70
CA THR A 53 -12.09 24.77 12.87
C THR A 53 -13.52 24.21 13.01
N GLU A 54 -14.24 24.09 11.90
CA GLU A 54 -15.57 23.46 11.88
C GLU A 54 -15.50 21.99 12.26
N LEU A 55 -14.54 21.22 11.70
CA LEU A 55 -14.30 19.84 12.09
C LEU A 55 -14.00 19.71 13.58
N GLY A 56 -13.19 20.62 14.14
CA GLY A 56 -12.93 20.68 15.58
C GLY A 56 -14.19 20.85 16.42
N ALA A 57 -15.07 21.77 16.01
CA ALA A 57 -16.35 21.98 16.68
C ALA A 57 -17.32 20.80 16.52
N GLU A 58 -17.32 20.12 15.37
CA GLU A 58 -18.18 18.98 15.07
C GLU A 58 -17.72 17.68 15.75
N HIS A 59 -16.41 17.50 15.94
CA HIS A 59 -15.77 16.27 16.43
C HIS A 59 -15.04 16.45 17.77
N GLU A 60 -15.35 17.54 18.48
CA GLU A 60 -14.92 17.79 19.87
C GLU A 60 -13.39 17.85 20.06
N PHE A 61 -12.66 18.51 19.15
CA PHE A 61 -11.23 18.84 19.34
C PHE A 61 -10.95 20.34 19.21
N ASP A 62 -9.98 20.83 19.97
CA ASP A 62 -9.63 22.25 20.02
C ASP A 62 -8.73 22.63 18.85
N VAL A 63 -8.97 23.80 18.25
CA VAL A 63 -8.17 24.29 17.11
C VAL A 63 -7.65 25.69 17.40
N THR A 64 -6.33 25.84 17.33
CA THR A 64 -5.66 27.15 17.32
C THR A 64 -5.00 27.37 15.96
N ALA A 65 -5.33 28.45 15.27
CA ALA A 65 -4.71 28.81 14.00
C ALA A 65 -3.74 29.99 14.16
N THR A 66 -2.56 29.91 13.53
CA THR A 66 -1.56 30.97 13.56
C THR A 66 -0.63 30.95 12.35
N GLU A 67 -0.04 32.10 12.05
CA GLU A 67 1.09 32.23 11.12
C GLU A 67 2.39 32.67 11.85
N ASP A 68 2.31 32.86 13.17
CA ASP A 68 3.43 33.29 14.00
C ASP A 68 4.35 32.10 14.33
N PRO A 69 5.59 32.06 13.82
CA PRO A 69 6.51 30.95 14.08
C PRO A 69 7.01 30.92 15.53
N SER A 70 6.83 31.99 16.31
CA SER A 70 7.32 32.06 17.69
C SER A 70 6.65 31.07 18.64
N VAL A 71 5.54 30.44 18.19
CA VAL A 71 4.86 29.35 18.89
C VAL A 71 5.63 28.02 18.82
N PHE A 72 6.63 27.88 17.96
CA PHE A 72 7.45 26.67 17.85
C PHE A 72 8.54 26.66 18.92
N THR A 73 8.09 26.49 20.16
CA THR A 73 8.92 26.29 21.36
C THR A 73 8.46 25.02 22.07
N PRO A 74 9.33 24.32 22.82
CA PRO A 74 8.94 23.11 23.53
C PRO A 74 7.71 23.31 24.43
N GLU A 75 7.64 24.44 25.14
CA GLU A 75 6.54 24.75 26.06
C GLU A 75 5.21 24.95 25.35
N SER A 76 5.21 25.62 24.20
CA SER A 76 4.00 25.89 23.42
C SER A 76 3.53 24.64 22.67
N LEU A 77 4.46 23.90 22.04
CA LEU A 77 4.13 22.68 21.30
C LEU A 77 3.58 21.56 22.19
N ALA A 78 3.98 21.52 23.47
CA ALA A 78 3.44 20.56 24.44
C ALA A 78 1.94 20.71 24.73
N ALA A 79 1.30 21.80 24.27
CA ALA A 79 -0.15 22.00 24.41
C ALA A 79 -0.97 21.37 23.28
N TYR A 80 -0.33 20.81 22.24
CA TYR A 80 -0.99 20.27 21.06
C TYR A 80 -0.63 18.81 20.86
N ASP A 81 -1.62 18.01 20.45
CA ASP A 81 -1.44 16.61 20.07
C ASP A 81 -1.07 16.47 18.59
N VAL A 82 -1.45 17.47 17.77
CA VAL A 82 -1.16 17.51 16.33
C VAL A 82 -0.87 18.94 15.85
N VAL A 83 0.13 19.08 14.98
CA VAL A 83 0.43 20.32 14.26
C VAL A 83 0.14 20.13 12.77
N ILE A 84 -0.71 20.98 12.22
CA ILE A 84 -1.18 20.94 10.84
C ILE A 84 -0.48 22.05 10.06
N PHE A 85 0.41 21.68 9.13
CA PHE A 85 0.99 22.60 8.16
C PHE A 85 0.00 22.73 7.00
N LEU A 86 -0.82 23.78 7.06
CA LEU A 86 -1.86 24.06 6.08
C LEU A 86 -1.32 25.03 5.03
N ASN A 87 -1.02 24.50 3.86
CA ASN A 87 -0.57 25.31 2.71
C ASN A 87 0.62 26.23 3.05
N THR A 88 1.55 25.76 3.88
CA THR A 88 2.83 26.46 4.13
C THR A 88 3.67 26.46 2.85
N THR A 89 4.60 27.41 2.71
CA THR A 89 5.51 27.44 1.56
C THR A 89 6.79 28.17 1.90
N GLY A 90 7.94 27.64 1.46
CA GLY A 90 9.27 28.22 1.68
C GLY A 90 9.91 27.81 3.00
N ASP A 91 10.86 28.60 3.47
CA ASP A 91 11.55 28.46 4.77
C ASP A 91 10.76 29.26 5.82
N VAL A 92 10.09 28.58 6.75
CA VAL A 92 9.06 29.14 7.63
C VAL A 92 9.44 29.08 9.11
N LEU A 93 10.42 28.26 9.48
CA LEU A 93 10.97 28.10 10.81
C LEU A 93 12.48 28.37 10.83
N ASP A 94 12.96 29.10 11.84
CA ASP A 94 14.40 29.19 12.08
C ASP A 94 14.97 27.91 12.73
N ALA A 95 16.30 27.83 12.86
CA ALA A 95 16.97 26.64 13.39
C ALA A 95 16.51 26.23 14.81
N ALA A 96 16.17 27.18 15.68
CA ALA A 96 15.71 26.85 17.04
C ALA A 96 14.27 26.31 17.01
N GLN A 97 13.44 26.85 16.13
CA GLN A 97 12.07 26.39 15.90
C GLN A 97 12.04 25.01 15.22
N GLN A 98 12.94 24.76 14.26
CA GLN A 98 13.16 23.46 13.65
C GLN A 98 13.53 22.41 14.70
N GLU A 99 14.53 22.70 15.55
CA GLU A 99 14.94 21.80 16.64
C GLU A 99 13.77 21.50 17.61
N ALA A 100 12.99 22.52 17.98
CA ALA A 100 11.83 22.33 18.84
C ALA A 100 10.75 21.45 18.18
N PHE A 101 10.52 21.63 16.88
CA PHE A 101 9.52 20.87 16.15
C PHE A 101 9.94 19.41 15.91
N GLU A 102 11.22 19.18 15.58
CA GLU A 102 11.78 17.83 15.50
C GLU A 102 11.68 17.09 16.83
N ALA A 103 12.01 17.75 17.94
CA ALA A 103 11.85 17.16 19.28
C ALA A 103 10.38 16.84 19.60
N TYR A 104 9.44 17.71 19.22
CA TYR A 104 8.00 17.48 19.38
C TYR A 104 7.53 16.23 18.61
N VAL A 105 7.85 16.14 17.32
CA VAL A 105 7.41 14.99 16.49
C VAL A 105 8.09 13.71 16.97
N THR A 106 9.42 13.72 17.14
CA THR A 106 10.16 12.52 17.59
C THR A 106 9.74 12.07 18.99
N GLY A 107 9.24 12.99 19.82
CA GLY A 107 8.67 12.74 21.15
C GLY A 107 7.25 12.19 21.17
N GLY A 108 6.57 12.06 20.03
CA GLY A 108 5.23 11.48 19.94
C GLY A 108 4.15 12.40 19.36
N GLY A 109 4.49 13.66 19.08
CA GLY A 109 3.57 14.64 18.49
C GLY A 109 3.15 14.27 17.07
N GLY A 110 1.90 14.60 16.71
CA GLY A 110 1.36 14.42 15.38
C GLY A 110 1.74 15.56 14.42
N TYR A 111 1.91 15.21 13.15
CA TYR A 111 2.06 16.14 12.03
C TYR A 111 1.05 15.83 10.92
N VAL A 112 0.44 16.88 10.37
CA VAL A 112 -0.38 16.82 9.16
C VAL A 112 0.14 17.84 8.15
N GLY A 113 0.56 17.40 6.98
CA GLY A 113 0.91 18.27 5.85
C GLY A 113 -0.22 18.32 4.81
N ILE A 114 -0.67 19.52 4.45
CA ILE A 114 -1.73 19.71 3.44
C ILE A 114 -1.16 20.47 2.26
N HIS A 115 -1.29 19.87 1.07
CA HIS A 115 -0.93 20.41 -0.25
C HIS A 115 0.49 21.00 -0.28
N SER A 116 0.63 22.33 -0.20
CA SER A 116 1.91 23.01 -0.34
C SER A 116 2.85 22.84 0.86
N ALA A 117 2.43 22.14 1.90
CA ALA A 117 3.35 21.65 2.92
C ALA A 117 4.55 20.88 2.32
N ALA A 118 4.40 20.24 1.16
CA ALA A 118 5.52 19.62 0.44
C ALA A 118 6.49 20.63 -0.23
N ASP A 119 6.11 21.90 -0.36
CA ASP A 119 6.90 23.02 -0.86
C ASP A 119 7.51 23.86 0.28
N THR A 120 7.93 23.19 1.36
CA THR A 120 8.37 23.83 2.62
C THR A 120 9.70 23.20 3.11
N GLU A 121 10.57 24.01 3.72
CA GLU A 121 11.79 23.59 4.46
C GLU A 121 12.77 22.68 3.66
N TYR A 122 13.11 23.04 2.43
CA TYR A 122 13.96 22.19 1.56
C TYR A 122 15.38 21.92 2.07
N ASP A 123 15.92 22.79 2.93
CA ASP A 123 17.28 22.65 3.47
C ASP A 123 17.31 21.94 4.83
N TRP A 124 16.17 21.44 5.31
CA TRP A 124 16.03 20.72 6.58
C TRP A 124 15.69 19.24 6.33
N PRO A 125 16.68 18.33 6.38
CA PRO A 125 16.48 16.92 6.03
C PRO A 125 15.40 16.20 6.84
N PHE A 126 15.28 16.53 8.14
CA PHE A 126 14.22 15.97 8.98
C PHE A 126 12.82 16.31 8.42
N TYR A 127 12.61 17.52 7.91
CA TYR A 127 11.32 17.86 7.29
C TYR A 127 11.07 17.07 6.01
N GLY A 128 12.10 16.82 5.21
CA GLY A 128 12.00 15.95 4.04
C GLY A 128 11.54 14.54 4.39
N GLU A 129 12.07 13.98 5.49
CA GLU A 129 11.59 12.71 6.04
C GLU A 129 10.17 12.83 6.58
N LEU A 130 9.86 13.91 7.30
CA LEU A 130 8.54 14.18 7.90
C LEU A 130 7.43 14.23 6.86
N VAL A 131 7.59 15.09 5.84
CA VAL A 131 6.60 15.27 4.77
C VAL A 131 6.62 14.08 3.79
N GLY A 132 7.72 13.35 3.70
CA GLY A 132 7.87 12.11 2.93
C GLY A 132 8.30 12.31 1.47
N ALA A 133 7.86 13.39 0.82
CA ALA A 133 8.37 13.82 -0.48
C ALA A 133 8.19 15.32 -0.70
N TRP A 134 9.24 15.95 -1.21
CA TRP A 134 9.24 17.37 -1.56
C TRP A 134 8.64 17.64 -2.93
N PHE A 135 7.98 18.80 -3.05
CA PHE A 135 7.46 19.33 -4.31
C PHE A 135 8.58 19.54 -5.34
N ASP A 136 8.26 19.22 -6.60
CA ASP A 136 9.09 19.50 -7.77
C ASP A 136 8.40 20.45 -8.76
N SER A 137 7.18 20.09 -9.19
CA SER A 137 6.42 20.81 -10.20
C SER A 137 4.94 20.45 -10.15
N HIS A 138 4.10 21.14 -10.92
CA HIS A 138 2.69 20.78 -11.12
C HIS A 138 2.26 21.17 -12.55
N PRO A 139 1.20 20.56 -13.11
CA PRO A 139 0.62 21.02 -14.36
C PRO A 139 -0.03 22.40 -14.21
N PRO A 140 -0.24 23.15 -15.30
CA PRO A 140 -0.93 24.44 -15.22
C PRO A 140 -2.39 24.27 -14.79
N GLY A 141 -2.81 25.09 -13.81
CA GLY A 141 -4.20 25.14 -13.33
C GLY A 141 -4.56 23.94 -12.45
N THR A 142 -5.86 23.64 -12.37
CA THR A 142 -6.42 22.63 -11.49
C THR A 142 -7.10 21.52 -12.31
N PRO A 143 -6.35 20.62 -12.97
CA PRO A 143 -6.96 19.60 -13.80
C PRO A 143 -7.77 18.59 -12.99
N THR A 144 -8.84 18.05 -13.60
CA THR A 144 -9.55 16.90 -13.04
C THR A 144 -8.75 15.63 -13.27
N ALA A 145 -8.58 14.81 -12.23
CA ALA A 145 -7.90 13.52 -12.30
C ALA A 145 -8.64 12.48 -11.44
N ASP A 146 -8.42 11.21 -11.76
CA ASP A 146 -8.87 10.09 -10.94
C ASP A 146 -7.81 9.75 -9.88
N VAL A 147 -8.24 9.69 -8.62
CA VAL A 147 -7.46 9.20 -7.49
C VAL A 147 -7.88 7.76 -7.20
N LYS A 148 -6.92 6.84 -7.23
CA LYS A 148 -7.09 5.46 -6.78
C LYS A 148 -6.78 5.38 -5.30
N VAL A 149 -7.77 5.02 -4.50
CA VAL A 149 -7.61 4.81 -3.06
C VAL A 149 -7.13 3.37 -2.85
N VAL A 150 -5.84 3.21 -2.58
CA VAL A 150 -5.15 1.91 -2.55
C VAL A 150 -5.18 1.27 -1.17
N ASP A 151 -5.37 2.07 -0.12
CA ASP A 151 -5.77 1.60 1.20
C ASP A 151 -7.11 2.26 1.59
N ARG A 152 -8.11 1.42 1.90
CA ARG A 152 -9.45 1.84 2.36
C ARG A 152 -9.75 1.39 3.79
N VAL A 153 -8.72 1.05 4.56
CA VAL A 153 -8.82 0.67 5.96
C VAL A 153 -8.38 1.82 6.86
N HIS A 154 -7.33 2.56 6.48
CA HIS A 154 -6.88 3.72 7.26
C HIS A 154 -7.99 4.77 7.46
N PRO A 155 -8.13 5.40 8.65
CA PRO A 155 -9.20 6.35 8.94
C PRO A 155 -9.33 7.49 7.92
N ALA A 156 -8.20 8.05 7.46
CA ALA A 156 -8.18 9.08 6.43
C ALA A 156 -8.81 8.65 5.08
N THR A 157 -8.93 7.37 4.78
CA THR A 157 -9.39 6.90 3.45
C THR A 157 -10.50 5.85 3.51
N ALA A 158 -11.01 5.54 4.71
CA ALA A 158 -12.01 4.51 4.93
C ALA A 158 -13.34 4.78 4.22
N ASP A 159 -13.78 6.05 4.22
CA ASP A 159 -15.05 6.47 3.61
C ASP A 159 -14.92 6.88 2.13
N LEU A 160 -13.69 6.93 1.60
CA LEU A 160 -13.46 7.30 0.21
C LEU A 160 -13.81 6.16 -0.76
N PRO A 161 -14.38 6.48 -1.94
CA PRO A 161 -14.59 5.48 -2.98
C PRO A 161 -13.24 4.98 -3.53
N ALA A 162 -13.20 3.74 -4.02
CA ALA A 162 -11.97 3.15 -4.58
C ALA A 162 -11.37 3.97 -5.73
N ASN A 163 -12.22 4.60 -6.54
CA ASN A 163 -11.83 5.62 -7.50
C ASN A 163 -12.55 6.92 -7.14
N TRP A 164 -11.78 7.96 -6.88
CA TRP A 164 -12.25 9.27 -6.45
C TRP A 164 -11.79 10.33 -7.45
N THR A 165 -12.72 10.79 -8.30
CA THR A 165 -12.44 11.83 -9.28
C THR A 165 -12.48 13.20 -8.62
N ARG A 166 -11.43 14.01 -8.79
CA ARG A 166 -11.31 15.34 -8.17
C ARG A 166 -10.67 16.36 -9.09
N THR A 167 -10.92 17.63 -8.81
CA THR A 167 -10.31 18.80 -9.46
C THR A 167 -9.44 19.54 -8.45
N ASP A 168 -8.13 19.53 -8.64
CA ASP A 168 -7.18 20.22 -7.76
C ASP A 168 -5.87 20.49 -8.51
N GLU A 169 -4.91 21.17 -7.88
CA GLU A 169 -3.53 21.30 -8.42
C GLU A 169 -2.68 20.12 -7.95
N TRP A 170 -2.31 19.23 -8.89
CA TRP A 170 -1.61 17.98 -8.56
C TRP A 170 -0.08 18.13 -8.59
N TYR A 171 0.57 17.89 -7.47
CA TYR A 171 2.03 17.99 -7.35
C TYR A 171 2.74 16.78 -7.91
N ASN A 172 3.77 17.02 -8.71
CA ASN A 172 4.88 16.11 -8.93
C ASN A 172 5.90 16.29 -7.81
N TYR A 173 6.58 15.20 -7.45
CA TYR A 173 7.53 15.20 -6.34
C TYR A 173 8.95 14.93 -6.81
N ARG A 174 9.94 15.44 -6.07
CA ARG A 174 11.37 15.23 -6.35
C ARG A 174 11.77 13.75 -6.23
N THR A 175 11.04 13.01 -5.41
CA THR A 175 11.21 11.58 -5.17
C THR A 175 9.86 10.91 -5.04
N ASN A 176 9.74 9.65 -5.48
CA ASN A 176 8.58 8.83 -5.16
C ASN A 176 8.70 8.33 -3.71
N PRO A 177 7.74 8.64 -2.81
CA PRO A 177 7.82 8.26 -1.40
C PRO A 177 7.52 6.78 -1.13
N ARG A 178 6.98 6.05 -2.12
CA ARG A 178 6.59 4.64 -1.94
C ARG A 178 7.77 3.79 -1.45
N GLY A 179 7.48 2.93 -0.48
CA GLY A 179 8.47 2.05 0.17
C GLY A 179 9.05 2.64 1.44
N ASN A 180 9.08 3.98 1.56
CA ASN A 180 9.45 4.69 2.78
C ASN A 180 8.23 5.17 3.57
N VAL A 181 7.09 5.34 2.89
CA VAL A 181 5.80 5.73 3.49
C VAL A 181 4.73 4.67 3.25
N HIS A 182 3.68 4.70 4.07
CA HIS A 182 2.45 3.99 3.77
C HIS A 182 1.56 4.78 2.83
N VAL A 183 1.50 4.38 1.55
CA VAL A 183 0.72 5.10 0.53
C VAL A 183 -0.76 4.73 0.65
N LEU A 184 -1.60 5.74 0.85
CA LEU A 184 -3.05 5.61 1.03
C LEU A 184 -3.80 5.83 -0.30
N ALA A 185 -3.32 6.76 -1.12
CA ALA A 185 -3.92 7.08 -2.41
C ALA A 185 -2.88 7.45 -3.47
N THR A 186 -3.20 7.14 -4.73
CA THR A 186 -2.36 7.42 -5.90
C THR A 186 -3.16 8.09 -7.01
N LEU A 187 -2.54 9.02 -7.74
CA LEU A 187 -3.14 9.66 -8.91
C LEU A 187 -3.00 8.78 -10.15
N ASP A 188 -4.02 8.75 -11.00
CA ASP A 188 -3.96 8.12 -12.31
C ASP A 188 -3.58 9.14 -13.39
N GLU A 189 -2.29 9.19 -13.73
CA GLU A 189 -1.76 10.08 -14.78
C GLU A 189 -2.36 9.84 -16.17
N SER A 190 -3.07 8.73 -16.43
CA SER A 190 -3.76 8.54 -17.71
C SER A 190 -5.02 9.41 -17.87
N THR A 191 -5.49 10.01 -16.76
CA THR A 191 -6.75 10.77 -16.71
C THR A 191 -6.57 12.28 -16.79
N TYR A 192 -5.32 12.77 -16.69
CA TYR A 192 -4.99 14.19 -16.80
C TYR A 192 -3.63 14.39 -17.48
N GLY A 193 -3.25 15.65 -17.74
CA GLY A 193 -1.98 15.98 -18.38
C GLY A 193 -1.00 16.67 -17.42
N GLY A 194 0.29 16.36 -17.56
CA GLY A 194 1.40 17.05 -16.88
C GLY A 194 1.92 16.40 -15.60
N GLY A 195 1.46 15.18 -15.29
CA GLY A 195 2.14 14.29 -14.35
C GLY A 195 3.52 13.87 -14.87
N THR A 196 4.48 13.69 -13.95
CA THR A 196 5.85 13.26 -14.26
C THR A 196 6.35 12.11 -13.38
N MET A 197 5.47 11.55 -12.53
CA MET A 197 5.78 10.44 -11.62
C MET A 197 5.57 9.08 -12.30
N GLY A 198 4.80 9.05 -13.39
CA GLY A 198 4.57 7.87 -14.23
C GLY A 198 3.46 6.96 -13.68
N ALA A 199 3.67 5.64 -13.75
CA ALA A 199 2.65 4.66 -13.36
C ALA A 199 2.34 4.64 -11.85
N ASP A 200 3.18 5.26 -11.03
CA ASP A 200 3.02 5.34 -9.59
C ASP A 200 3.22 6.77 -9.10
N HIS A 201 2.10 7.42 -8.78
CA HIS A 201 2.04 8.80 -8.32
C HIS A 201 1.31 8.87 -6.97
N PRO A 202 1.99 8.59 -5.84
CA PRO A 202 1.40 8.76 -4.51
C PRO A 202 0.95 10.21 -4.27
N ILE A 203 -0.23 10.41 -3.70
CA ILE A 203 -0.78 11.75 -3.37
C ILE A 203 -1.31 11.86 -1.94
N ALA A 204 -1.45 10.75 -1.23
CA ALA A 204 -1.70 10.76 0.21
C ALA A 204 -0.98 9.58 0.84
N TRP A 205 -0.37 9.82 2.00
CA TRP A 205 0.38 8.81 2.73
C TRP A 205 0.46 9.12 4.22
N CYS A 206 0.83 8.10 4.98
CA CYS A 206 1.15 8.20 6.38
C CYS A 206 2.42 7.44 6.72
N GLN A 207 3.08 7.80 7.82
CA GLN A 207 4.27 7.11 8.31
C GLN A 207 4.53 7.44 9.78
N PRO A 208 5.13 6.51 10.54
CA PRO A 208 5.74 6.84 11.82
C PRO A 208 7.04 7.64 11.59
N VAL A 209 7.28 8.68 12.41
CA VAL A 209 8.52 9.46 12.38
C VAL A 209 9.02 9.62 13.81
N GLY A 210 10.09 8.90 14.16
CA GLY A 210 10.50 8.75 15.56
C GLY A 210 9.38 8.10 16.38
N GLY A 211 8.95 8.74 17.48
CA GLY A 211 7.77 8.34 18.24
C GLY A 211 6.43 8.89 17.71
N GLY A 212 6.48 9.83 16.76
CA GLY A 212 5.31 10.55 16.25
C GLY A 212 4.65 9.94 15.02
N ARG A 213 3.61 10.61 14.54
CA ARG A 213 2.78 10.20 13.39
C ARG A 213 2.73 11.33 12.37
N SER A 214 3.05 11.02 11.12
CA SER A 214 2.99 11.95 9.99
C SER A 214 1.92 11.50 9.00
N PHE A 215 1.01 12.39 8.66
CA PHE A 215 0.05 12.25 7.57
C PHE A 215 0.24 13.38 6.56
N TYR A 216 0.20 13.07 5.28
CA TYR A 216 0.26 14.05 4.21
C TYR A 216 -0.82 13.79 3.15
N THR A 217 -1.40 14.87 2.62
CA THR A 217 -2.28 14.84 1.45
C THR A 217 -1.94 15.96 0.48
N ALA A 218 -1.91 15.64 -0.81
CA ALA A 218 -1.60 16.59 -1.88
C ALA A 218 -2.76 17.53 -2.21
N GLY A 219 -3.99 17.17 -1.84
CA GLY A 219 -5.17 18.01 -2.08
C GLY A 219 -5.21 19.22 -1.16
N GLY A 220 -5.89 20.29 -1.59
CA GLY A 220 -6.05 21.52 -0.81
C GLY A 220 -5.59 22.82 -1.48
N HIS A 221 -5.30 22.81 -2.79
CA HIS A 221 -5.02 24.05 -3.53
C HIS A 221 -6.27 24.91 -3.67
N THR A 222 -7.38 24.27 -4.07
CA THR A 222 -8.65 24.98 -4.30
C THR A 222 -9.34 25.30 -2.98
N SER A 223 -10.08 26.42 -2.94
CA SER A 223 -10.87 26.75 -1.75
C SER A 223 -12.09 25.82 -1.63
N GLU A 224 -12.59 25.38 -2.78
CA GLU A 224 -13.72 24.48 -2.94
C GLU A 224 -13.48 23.12 -2.27
N ALA A 225 -12.25 22.59 -2.35
CA ALA A 225 -11.87 21.32 -1.73
C ALA A 225 -12.30 21.25 -0.26
N PHE A 226 -12.09 22.32 0.51
CA PHE A 226 -12.40 22.37 1.95
C PHE A 226 -13.90 22.37 2.30
N SER A 227 -14.76 22.48 1.28
CA SER A 227 -16.21 22.32 1.40
C SER A 227 -16.73 20.97 0.88
N GLU A 228 -15.87 20.17 0.22
CA GLU A 228 -16.24 18.86 -0.31
C GLU A 228 -16.37 17.84 0.82
N PRO A 229 -17.52 17.15 0.98
CA PRO A 229 -17.73 16.22 2.10
C PRO A 229 -16.65 15.14 2.22
N LEU A 230 -16.32 14.46 1.11
CA LEU A 230 -15.29 13.41 1.11
C LEU A 230 -13.89 13.93 1.44
N PHE A 231 -13.55 15.17 1.05
CA PHE A 231 -12.24 15.73 1.42
C PHE A 231 -12.20 16.14 2.88
N ARG A 232 -13.30 16.62 3.44
CA ARG A 232 -13.41 16.90 4.87
C ARG A 232 -13.28 15.64 5.70
N GLU A 233 -13.92 14.54 5.30
CA GLU A 233 -13.75 13.21 5.92
C GLU A 233 -12.29 12.73 5.81
N HIS A 234 -11.65 12.92 4.65
CA HIS A 234 -10.23 12.60 4.46
C HIS A 234 -9.30 13.38 5.40
N LEU A 235 -9.55 14.69 5.55
CA LEU A 235 -8.80 15.55 6.46
C LEU A 235 -9.04 15.15 7.92
N LEU A 236 -10.30 14.94 8.31
CA LEU A 236 -10.65 14.53 9.67
C LEU A 236 -9.94 13.24 10.07
N GLY A 237 -10.08 12.17 9.28
CA GLY A 237 -9.45 10.89 9.59
C GLY A 237 -7.93 10.95 9.62
N GLY A 238 -7.32 11.83 8.80
CA GLY A 238 -5.87 12.09 8.85
C GLY A 238 -5.44 12.85 10.10
N ILE A 239 -6.21 13.86 10.51
CA ILE A 239 -5.96 14.67 11.71
C ILE A 239 -6.13 13.84 12.98
N GLU A 240 -7.23 13.11 13.12
CA GLU A 240 -7.51 12.26 14.28
C GLU A 240 -6.46 11.16 14.43
N TRP A 241 -6.05 10.54 13.31
CA TRP A 241 -5.00 9.52 13.34
C TRP A 241 -3.65 10.13 13.74
N ALA A 242 -3.26 11.26 13.15
CA ALA A 242 -2.01 11.94 13.49
C ALA A 242 -1.99 12.38 14.97
N ALA A 243 -3.12 12.86 15.49
CA ALA A 243 -3.29 13.18 16.92
C ALA A 243 -3.25 11.94 17.83
N GLY A 244 -3.45 10.73 17.29
CA GLY A 244 -3.54 9.49 18.07
C GLY A 244 -4.90 9.27 18.72
N ALA A 245 -5.94 9.95 18.23
CA ALA A 245 -7.32 9.81 18.69
C ALA A 245 -8.00 8.56 18.12
N VAL A 246 -7.53 8.07 16.97
CA VAL A 246 -8.01 6.84 16.30
C VAL A 246 -6.85 5.96 15.86
N ASP A 247 -7.08 4.64 15.86
CA ASP A 247 -6.10 3.65 15.39
C ASP A 247 -6.04 3.59 13.86
N GLY A 248 -4.84 3.36 13.31
CA GLY A 248 -4.62 3.12 11.88
C GLY A 248 -3.25 2.53 11.61
N ASP A 249 -3.17 1.55 10.70
CA ASP A 249 -1.91 0.92 10.31
C ASP A 249 -1.21 1.72 9.21
N CYS A 250 -0.02 2.26 9.51
CA CYS A 250 0.85 2.95 8.55
C CYS A 250 2.14 2.17 8.29
N SER A 251 2.12 0.85 8.48
CA SER A 251 3.27 -0.03 8.29
C SER A 251 3.14 -0.94 7.06
N ALA A 252 1.93 -1.13 6.54
CA ALA A 252 1.60 -2.15 5.54
C ALA A 252 2.31 -2.01 4.18
N THR A 253 2.85 -0.84 3.83
CA THR A 253 3.69 -0.69 2.61
C THR A 253 5.08 -0.15 2.89
N LEU A 254 5.51 -0.17 4.16
CA LEU A 254 6.88 0.18 4.51
C LEU A 254 7.78 -1.01 4.20
N GLY A 255 8.80 -0.81 3.37
CA GLY A 255 9.72 -1.89 3.01
C GLY A 255 10.40 -2.52 4.22
N ALA A 256 10.68 -1.72 5.25
CA ALA A 256 11.26 -2.15 6.51
C ALA A 256 10.33 -3.04 7.36
N SER A 257 9.02 -3.04 7.10
CA SER A 257 8.06 -3.93 7.76
C SER A 257 8.04 -5.35 7.16
N PHE A 258 8.75 -5.56 6.04
CA PHE A 258 8.84 -6.85 5.39
C PHE A 258 10.25 -7.42 5.52
N GLU A 259 10.34 -8.71 5.85
CA GLU A 259 11.59 -9.46 5.78
C GLU A 259 11.55 -10.39 4.56
N ARG A 260 12.67 -10.47 3.84
CA ARG A 260 12.85 -11.47 2.79
C ARG A 260 13.28 -12.79 3.41
N VAL A 261 12.41 -13.80 3.35
CA VAL A 261 12.73 -15.17 3.73
C VAL A 261 12.97 -16.04 2.49
N ILE A 262 14.00 -16.88 2.53
CA ILE A 262 14.21 -17.92 1.51
C ILE A 262 13.32 -19.10 1.87
N LEU A 263 12.31 -19.38 1.04
CA LEU A 263 11.42 -20.53 1.22
C LEU A 263 12.10 -21.84 0.83
N GLU A 264 12.84 -21.82 -0.29
CA GLU A 264 13.66 -22.95 -0.75
C GLU A 264 14.79 -22.43 -1.65
N ASP A 265 15.93 -23.15 -1.65
CA ASP A 265 17.06 -22.93 -2.53
C ASP A 265 17.34 -24.18 -3.40
N GLY A 266 18.29 -24.07 -4.35
CA GLY A 266 18.65 -25.19 -5.20
C GLY A 266 17.56 -25.67 -6.17
N LEU A 267 16.56 -24.82 -6.45
CA LEU A 267 15.44 -25.13 -7.34
C LEU A 267 15.88 -25.49 -8.76
N ASP A 268 15.19 -26.46 -9.37
CA ASP A 268 15.41 -26.90 -10.74
C ASP A 268 14.34 -26.31 -11.67
N ASN A 269 14.68 -25.19 -12.33
CA ASN A 269 13.80 -24.50 -13.27
C ASN A 269 12.39 -24.20 -12.70
N PRO A 270 12.26 -23.40 -11.62
CA PRO A 270 10.97 -23.01 -11.07
C PRO A 270 10.20 -22.12 -12.06
N MET A 271 8.93 -22.43 -12.30
CA MET A 271 8.13 -21.78 -13.36
C MET A 271 7.08 -20.82 -12.83
N GLN A 272 6.25 -21.24 -11.87
CA GLN A 272 5.20 -20.41 -11.29
C GLN A 272 4.97 -20.80 -9.82
N VAL A 273 4.45 -19.85 -9.03
CA VAL A 273 4.15 -20.01 -7.61
C VAL A 273 2.80 -19.37 -7.27
N VAL A 274 2.08 -19.98 -6.33
CA VAL A 274 0.81 -19.53 -5.77
C VAL A 274 0.83 -19.66 -4.25
N VAL A 275 0.05 -18.85 -3.56
CA VAL A 275 -0.13 -18.90 -2.11
C VAL A 275 -1.57 -19.32 -1.82
N THR A 276 -1.73 -20.31 -0.96
CA THR A 276 -3.03 -20.81 -0.51
C THR A 276 -3.65 -19.88 0.55
N PRO A 277 -4.96 -19.96 0.81
CA PRO A 277 -5.62 -19.16 1.85
C PRO A 277 -5.08 -19.39 3.27
N ASP A 278 -4.52 -20.56 3.54
CA ASP A 278 -3.83 -20.95 4.78
C ASP A 278 -2.33 -20.64 4.78
N LEU A 279 -1.85 -19.90 3.76
CA LEU A 279 -0.49 -19.38 3.60
C LEU A 279 0.58 -20.42 3.26
N ASP A 280 0.20 -21.66 2.94
CA ASP A 280 1.11 -22.58 2.27
C ASP A 280 1.48 -22.04 0.89
N VAL A 281 2.74 -22.22 0.50
CA VAL A 281 3.26 -21.77 -0.79
C VAL A 281 3.46 -22.97 -1.71
N ILE A 282 2.74 -22.99 -2.83
CA ILE A 282 2.86 -24.04 -3.84
C ILE A 282 3.61 -23.48 -5.04
N TYR A 283 4.69 -24.13 -5.45
CA TYR A 283 5.40 -23.79 -6.67
C TYR A 283 5.59 -25.03 -7.56
N VAL A 284 5.72 -24.77 -8.85
CA VAL A 284 5.93 -25.82 -9.85
C VAL A 284 7.29 -25.68 -10.52
N GLN A 285 7.91 -26.82 -10.79
CA GLN A 285 9.19 -26.92 -11.48
C GLN A 285 8.97 -27.48 -12.87
N ARG A 286 9.76 -27.00 -13.84
CA ARG A 286 9.63 -27.41 -15.25
C ARG A 286 9.70 -28.92 -15.43
N GLY A 287 10.46 -29.60 -14.57
CA GLY A 287 10.62 -31.05 -14.53
C GLY A 287 9.36 -31.86 -14.21
N GLY A 288 8.26 -31.22 -13.78
CA GLY A 288 6.99 -31.89 -13.46
C GLY A 288 6.61 -31.86 -11.98
N GLU A 289 7.54 -31.47 -11.11
CA GLU A 289 7.28 -31.44 -9.67
C GLU A 289 6.36 -30.29 -9.27
N VAL A 290 5.35 -30.61 -8.46
CA VAL A 290 4.55 -29.68 -7.67
C VAL A 290 5.05 -29.77 -6.23
N ARG A 291 5.53 -28.65 -5.70
CA ARG A 291 6.17 -28.55 -4.39
C ARG A 291 5.32 -27.66 -3.49
N ILE A 292 5.23 -28.00 -2.22
CA ILE A 292 4.50 -27.23 -1.21
C ILE A 292 5.40 -26.93 -0.03
N VAL A 293 5.47 -25.65 0.35
CA VAL A 293 6.08 -25.18 1.59
C VAL A 293 4.96 -24.92 2.57
N ASP A 294 4.99 -25.63 3.69
CA ASP A 294 4.05 -25.45 4.80
C ASP A 294 4.25 -24.05 5.42
N GLY A 295 3.18 -23.26 5.47
CA GLY A 295 3.22 -21.85 5.89
C GLY A 295 3.52 -21.65 7.37
N GLU A 296 3.29 -22.65 8.21
CA GLU A 296 3.54 -22.57 9.67
C GLU A 296 4.94 -23.06 10.04
N THR A 297 5.41 -24.13 9.41
CA THR A 297 6.67 -24.82 9.75
C THR A 297 7.81 -24.50 8.82
N GLY A 298 7.54 -23.99 7.61
CA GLY A 298 8.52 -23.77 6.55
C GLY A 298 9.07 -25.05 5.92
N VAL A 299 8.48 -26.21 6.20
CA VAL A 299 8.93 -27.49 5.65
C VAL A 299 8.43 -27.63 4.22
N THR A 300 9.35 -27.87 3.27
CA THR A 300 8.97 -28.24 1.90
C THR A 300 8.76 -29.74 1.76
N SER A 301 7.73 -30.12 1.03
CA SER A 301 7.50 -31.48 0.54
C SER A 301 7.04 -31.50 -0.93
N THR A 302 7.11 -32.68 -1.55
CA THR A 302 6.54 -32.91 -2.89
C THR A 302 5.04 -33.15 -2.76
N ALA A 303 4.23 -32.27 -3.33
CA ALA A 303 2.79 -32.45 -3.42
C ALA A 303 2.40 -33.38 -4.57
N GLY A 304 3.15 -33.34 -5.68
CA GLY A 304 2.92 -34.20 -6.83
C GLY A 304 4.07 -34.17 -7.82
N ASP A 305 4.08 -35.11 -8.76
CA ASP A 305 5.09 -35.22 -9.81
C ASP A 305 4.41 -35.67 -11.11
N LEU A 306 4.42 -34.80 -12.12
CA LEU A 306 3.82 -35.04 -13.42
C LEU A 306 4.87 -35.57 -14.38
N ASN A 307 4.52 -36.65 -15.09
CA ASN A 307 5.36 -37.15 -16.18
C ASN A 307 5.27 -36.22 -17.41
N VAL A 308 6.26 -35.35 -17.57
CA VAL A 308 6.27 -34.31 -18.60
C VAL A 308 7.38 -34.50 -19.64
N VAL A 309 7.21 -33.87 -20.80
CA VAL A 309 8.28 -33.66 -21.78
C VAL A 309 8.94 -32.33 -21.47
N THR A 310 10.27 -32.33 -21.35
CA THR A 310 11.09 -31.13 -21.08
C THR A 310 11.97 -30.71 -22.26
N ALA A 311 11.72 -31.30 -23.44
CA ALA A 311 12.41 -30.91 -24.65
C ALA A 311 12.09 -29.44 -25.01
N ASN A 312 13.10 -28.67 -25.42
CA ASN A 312 12.99 -27.23 -25.61
C ASN A 312 12.59 -26.51 -24.30
N GLU A 313 11.52 -25.71 -24.33
CA GLU A 313 10.97 -24.99 -23.18
C GLU A 313 9.69 -25.63 -22.61
N ASP A 314 9.30 -26.82 -23.10
CA ASP A 314 8.18 -27.58 -22.56
C ASP A 314 8.45 -28.07 -21.12
N GLY A 315 7.38 -28.44 -20.40
CA GLY A 315 7.46 -28.99 -19.07
C GLY A 315 6.16 -28.77 -18.30
N LEU A 316 6.24 -28.67 -16.98
CA LEU A 316 5.19 -28.10 -16.16
C LEU A 316 5.42 -26.59 -16.02
N LEU A 317 4.53 -25.79 -16.61
CA LEU A 317 4.77 -24.37 -16.87
C LEU A 317 3.93 -23.43 -15.99
N GLY A 318 2.74 -23.88 -15.59
CA GLY A 318 1.78 -23.02 -14.91
C GLY A 318 1.01 -23.70 -13.81
N ILE A 319 0.60 -22.89 -12.84
CA ILE A 319 -0.30 -23.28 -11.75
C ILE A 319 -1.27 -22.13 -11.42
N ALA A 320 -2.54 -22.46 -11.18
CA ALA A 320 -3.51 -21.55 -10.58
C ALA A 320 -4.38 -22.29 -9.55
N LEU A 321 -4.68 -21.63 -8.43
CA LEU A 321 -5.68 -22.13 -7.48
C LEU A 321 -7.07 -21.79 -8.00
N ASP A 322 -8.02 -22.70 -7.81
CA ASP A 322 -9.45 -22.41 -7.99
C ASP A 322 -9.85 -21.25 -7.06
N PRO A 323 -10.73 -20.31 -7.48
CA PRO A 323 -11.21 -19.23 -6.61
C PRO A 323 -11.82 -19.74 -5.29
N ASP A 324 -12.39 -20.95 -5.29
CA ASP A 324 -12.97 -21.61 -4.12
C ASP A 324 -12.02 -22.65 -3.48
N PHE A 325 -10.70 -22.56 -3.71
CA PHE A 325 -9.69 -23.53 -3.27
C PHE A 325 -9.82 -23.93 -1.80
N ALA A 326 -10.09 -22.97 -0.89
CA ALA A 326 -10.26 -23.23 0.54
C ALA A 326 -11.34 -24.29 0.85
N THR A 327 -12.33 -24.43 -0.05
CA THR A 327 -13.46 -25.34 0.13
C THR A 327 -13.35 -26.59 -0.71
N ASN A 328 -12.70 -26.52 -1.89
CA ASN A 328 -12.72 -27.59 -2.87
C ASN A 328 -11.35 -28.22 -3.16
N GLY A 329 -10.25 -27.61 -2.70
CA GLY A 329 -8.87 -28.07 -2.92
C GLY A 329 -8.44 -28.11 -4.39
N ARG A 330 -9.18 -27.47 -5.32
CA ARG A 330 -8.93 -27.61 -6.76
C ARG A 330 -7.84 -26.68 -7.23
N LEU A 331 -6.91 -27.21 -8.00
CA LEU A 331 -5.90 -26.40 -8.68
C LEU A 331 -5.77 -26.83 -10.13
N TYR A 332 -5.20 -25.96 -10.93
CA TYR A 332 -5.08 -26.09 -12.36
C TYR A 332 -3.60 -26.09 -12.71
N LEU A 333 -3.17 -27.05 -13.51
CA LEU A 333 -1.79 -27.16 -13.97
C LEU A 333 -1.76 -27.04 -15.49
N PHE A 334 -0.79 -26.30 -16.01
CA PHE A 334 -0.50 -26.20 -17.43
C PHE A 334 0.83 -26.88 -17.73
N TYR A 335 0.80 -27.95 -18.53
CA TYR A 335 1.96 -28.80 -18.73
C TYR A 335 1.98 -29.54 -20.06
N SER A 336 3.16 -30.04 -20.43
CA SER A 336 3.41 -30.82 -21.64
C SER A 336 3.49 -32.32 -21.30
N PRO A 337 2.41 -33.11 -21.45
CA PRO A 337 2.40 -34.51 -21.06
C PRO A 337 3.41 -35.36 -21.87
N ALA A 338 4.02 -36.34 -21.20
CA ALA A 338 4.75 -37.41 -21.86
C ALA A 338 3.80 -38.32 -22.68
N GLY A 339 4.34 -39.08 -23.64
CA GLY A 339 3.55 -40.02 -24.46
C GLY A 339 3.45 -39.69 -25.95
N GLY A 340 4.26 -38.75 -26.45
CA GLY A 340 4.55 -38.60 -27.88
C GLY A 340 3.61 -37.71 -28.70
N GLN A 341 2.44 -37.33 -28.17
CA GLN A 341 1.63 -36.27 -28.77
C GLN A 341 2.26 -34.90 -28.48
N ALA A 342 2.35 -34.06 -29.52
CA ALA A 342 2.85 -32.69 -29.41
C ALA A 342 1.71 -31.77 -28.98
N ILE A 343 1.38 -31.83 -27.69
CA ILE A 343 0.38 -30.97 -27.04
C ILE A 343 0.94 -30.37 -25.76
N GLN A 344 0.37 -29.23 -25.38
CA GLN A 344 0.31 -28.73 -24.02
C GLN A 344 -1.12 -28.88 -23.50
N ARG A 345 -1.29 -29.00 -22.19
CA ARG A 345 -2.57 -29.33 -21.57
C ARG A 345 -2.81 -28.51 -20.32
N VAL A 346 -4.03 -28.01 -20.18
CA VAL A 346 -4.55 -27.53 -18.90
C VAL A 346 -5.44 -28.63 -18.30
N SER A 347 -5.05 -29.09 -17.10
CA SER A 347 -5.85 -30.04 -16.32
C SER A 347 -6.14 -29.47 -14.94
N ARG A 348 -7.29 -29.82 -14.39
CA ARG A 348 -7.64 -29.60 -12.99
C ARG A 348 -7.31 -30.85 -12.17
N PHE A 349 -6.75 -30.65 -10.99
CA PHE A 349 -6.51 -31.67 -9.97
C PHE A 349 -7.12 -31.24 -8.63
N THR A 350 -7.19 -32.17 -7.69
CA THR A 350 -7.57 -31.91 -6.30
C THR A 350 -6.35 -32.14 -5.40
N LEU A 351 -6.04 -31.15 -4.57
CA LEU A 351 -5.05 -31.24 -3.50
C LEU A 351 -5.76 -31.57 -2.20
N THR A 352 -5.27 -32.54 -1.44
CA THR A 352 -5.83 -32.91 -0.13
C THR A 352 -4.70 -33.27 0.82
N GLY A 353 -4.63 -32.57 1.96
CA GLY A 353 -3.56 -32.78 2.95
C GLY A 353 -2.16 -32.58 2.37
N GLY A 354 -1.97 -31.55 1.53
CA GLY A 354 -0.69 -31.23 0.90
C GLY A 354 -0.26 -32.16 -0.25
N VAL A 355 -1.10 -33.14 -0.64
CA VAL A 355 -0.79 -34.11 -1.71
C VAL A 355 -1.79 -34.00 -2.85
N LEU A 356 -1.30 -34.02 -4.09
CA LEU A 356 -2.10 -34.00 -5.30
C LEU A 356 -2.70 -35.39 -5.54
N ASP A 357 -4.02 -35.47 -5.65
CA ASP A 357 -4.66 -36.70 -6.13
C ASP A 357 -4.49 -36.81 -7.65
N MET A 358 -3.47 -37.56 -8.08
CA MET A 358 -3.18 -37.79 -9.50
C MET A 358 -4.35 -38.47 -10.23
N GLY A 359 -5.21 -39.22 -9.53
CA GLY A 359 -6.40 -39.85 -10.11
C GLY A 359 -7.56 -38.88 -10.36
N SER A 360 -7.50 -37.68 -9.78
CA SER A 360 -8.53 -36.65 -9.91
C SER A 360 -8.43 -35.79 -11.18
N GLU A 361 -7.45 -36.07 -12.04
CA GLU A 361 -7.18 -35.31 -13.26
C GLU A 361 -8.46 -35.14 -14.10
N ALA A 362 -8.82 -33.89 -14.35
CA ALA A 362 -9.80 -33.51 -15.34
C ALA A 362 -9.15 -32.62 -16.39
N VAL A 363 -8.96 -33.17 -17.59
CA VAL A 363 -8.45 -32.44 -18.76
C VAL A 363 -9.47 -31.40 -19.20
N LEU A 364 -9.06 -30.14 -19.30
CA LEU A 364 -9.95 -29.03 -19.67
C LEU A 364 -9.66 -28.50 -21.07
N LEU A 365 -8.38 -28.41 -21.42
CA LEU A 365 -7.94 -27.88 -22.70
C LEU A 365 -6.68 -28.59 -23.16
N GLU A 366 -6.63 -28.94 -24.43
CA GLU A 366 -5.42 -29.40 -25.11
C GLU A 366 -5.07 -28.40 -26.22
N ILE A 367 -3.82 -27.97 -26.24
CA ILE A 367 -3.27 -26.98 -27.15
C ILE A 367 -2.24 -27.71 -28.03
N PRO A 368 -2.49 -27.87 -29.33
CA PRO A 368 -1.50 -28.43 -30.24
C PRO A 368 -0.24 -27.57 -30.27
N VAL A 369 0.93 -28.20 -30.17
CA VAL A 369 2.23 -27.53 -30.28
C VAL A 369 3.09 -28.20 -31.34
N GLN A 370 4.10 -27.48 -31.82
CA GLN A 370 5.18 -28.08 -32.60
C GLN A 370 6.38 -28.31 -31.69
N ARG A 371 7.08 -29.43 -31.86
CA ARG A 371 8.32 -29.76 -31.11
C ARG A 371 9.54 -29.90 -32.03
N ALA A 372 9.41 -29.50 -33.29
CA ALA A 372 10.42 -29.71 -34.32
C ALA A 372 11.45 -28.57 -34.39
N GLN A 373 11.07 -27.37 -33.94
CA GLN A 373 11.93 -26.19 -33.92
C GLN A 373 11.92 -25.56 -32.52
N CYS A 374 13.02 -24.89 -32.19
CA CYS A 374 13.15 -24.14 -30.94
C CYS A 374 12.10 -23.03 -30.86
N CYS A 375 11.53 -22.82 -29.67
CA CYS A 375 10.46 -21.86 -29.44
C CYS A 375 10.42 -21.44 -27.97
N HIS A 376 9.81 -20.28 -27.72
CA HIS A 376 9.51 -19.79 -26.38
C HIS A 376 8.19 -20.39 -25.89
N SER A 377 8.17 -21.02 -24.72
CA SER A 377 6.94 -21.51 -24.09
C SER A 377 6.56 -20.60 -22.93
N ALA A 378 5.47 -19.86 -23.08
CA ALA A 378 4.80 -19.24 -21.94
C ALA A 378 3.96 -20.28 -21.19
N GLY A 379 3.46 -19.94 -20.01
CA GLY A 379 2.56 -20.84 -19.31
C GLY A 379 1.93 -20.32 -18.05
N ALA A 380 1.87 -18.99 -17.87
CA ALA A 380 1.23 -18.42 -16.70
C ALA A 380 -0.27 -18.76 -16.73
N LEU A 381 -0.75 -19.29 -15.62
CA LEU A 381 -2.17 -19.48 -15.35
C LEU A 381 -2.64 -18.47 -14.30
N ALA A 382 -3.79 -17.85 -14.52
CA ALA A 382 -4.43 -17.00 -13.51
C ALA A 382 -5.94 -16.94 -13.73
N PHE A 383 -6.71 -16.93 -12.63
CA PHE A 383 -8.11 -16.52 -12.69
C PHE A 383 -8.20 -15.00 -12.74
N GLY A 384 -9.00 -14.48 -13.67
CA GLY A 384 -9.31 -13.05 -13.76
C GLY A 384 -10.73 -12.73 -13.29
N PRO A 385 -11.16 -11.48 -13.47
CA PRO A 385 -12.53 -11.07 -13.16
C PRO A 385 -13.56 -11.96 -13.86
N GLY A 386 -14.69 -12.23 -13.18
CA GLY A 386 -15.76 -13.07 -13.75
C GLY A 386 -15.53 -14.59 -13.64
N GLY A 387 -14.39 -15.03 -13.09
CA GLY A 387 -14.09 -16.45 -12.88
C GLY A 387 -13.48 -17.17 -14.10
N ASP A 388 -13.07 -16.41 -15.11
CA ASP A 388 -12.39 -16.96 -16.29
C ASP A 388 -10.94 -17.34 -15.96
N LEU A 389 -10.52 -18.53 -16.40
CA LEU A 389 -9.12 -18.97 -16.31
C LEU A 389 -8.35 -18.51 -17.55
N TYR A 390 -7.40 -17.60 -17.35
CA TYR A 390 -6.50 -17.09 -18.38
C TYR A 390 -5.23 -17.95 -18.44
N ILE A 391 -4.77 -18.18 -19.66
CA ILE A 391 -3.55 -18.93 -19.97
C ILE A 391 -2.71 -18.07 -20.93
N SER A 392 -1.42 -17.92 -20.65
CA SER A 392 -0.48 -17.41 -21.64
C SER A 392 0.17 -18.54 -22.43
N THR A 393 0.10 -18.44 -23.76
CA THR A 393 0.73 -19.37 -24.70
C THR A 393 1.85 -18.66 -25.45
N GLY A 394 2.96 -19.37 -25.71
CA GLY A 394 4.18 -18.84 -26.35
C GLY A 394 4.37 -19.27 -27.79
#